data_AF-A0A840W129-F1
#
_entry.id   AF-A0A840W129-F1
#
_cell.length_a   1.000
_cell.length_b   1.000
_cell.length_c   1.000
_cell.angle_alpha   90.00
_cell.angle_beta   90.00
_cell.angle_gamma   90.00
#
_symmetry.space_group_name_H-M   'P 1'
#
loop_
_entity.id
_entity.type
_entity.pdbx_description
1 polymer ?
#
loop_
_entity_poly.entity_id
_entity_poly.type
_entity_poly.pdbx_seq_one_letter_code
_entity_poly.pdbx_strand_id
1 'polypeptide(L)'
;MSARQHAEINIEAHLLHAALEPLLEGLTVPLRYVVASGEGLGSENDQQEQMRRTLDPVRARNPNLTISAKVASDHGTIVRKDFRAIAEAARELAALTRES
;
A
#
# COMPACT_ATOMS: atom_id res chain seq x y z
N MET A 1 -8.52 -18.37 -17.19
CA MET A 1 -9.35 -17.18 -16.93
C MET A 1 -9.39 -16.35 -18.21
N SER A 2 -10.55 -15.94 -18.69
CA SER A 2 -10.66 -15.18 -19.96
C SER A 2 -10.31 -13.70 -19.76
N ALA A 3 -9.95 -12.98 -20.83
CA ALA A 3 -9.65 -11.54 -20.76
C ALA A 3 -10.82 -10.70 -20.19
N ARG A 4 -12.06 -11.05 -20.55
CA ARG A 4 -13.26 -10.41 -19.98
C ARG A 4 -13.38 -10.64 -18.48
N GLN A 5 -13.19 -11.87 -18.02
CA GLN A 5 -13.22 -12.19 -16.60
C GLN A 5 -12.08 -11.49 -15.83
N HIS A 6 -10.88 -11.40 -16.42
CA HIS A 6 -9.80 -10.59 -15.84
C HIS A 6 -10.24 -9.13 -15.64
N ALA A 7 -10.86 -8.51 -16.65
CA ALA A 7 -11.31 -7.12 -16.56
C ALA A 7 -12.39 -6.93 -15.47
N GLU A 8 -13.38 -7.82 -15.42
CA GLU A 8 -14.46 -7.78 -14.42
C GLU A 8 -13.91 -7.89 -12.99
N ILE A 9 -12.99 -8.84 -12.75
CA ILE A 9 -12.34 -9.02 -11.44
C ILE A 9 -11.54 -7.78 -11.04
N ASN A 10 -10.81 -7.17 -11.98
CA ASN A 10 -10.05 -5.96 -11.67
C ASN A 10 -10.97 -4.79 -11.34
N ILE A 11 -12.09 -4.61 -12.04
CA ILE A 11 -13.08 -3.56 -11.73
C ILE A 11 -13.65 -3.78 -10.33
N GLU A 12 -14.08 -5.01 -10.02
CA GLU A 12 -14.61 -5.37 -8.70
C GLU A 12 -13.58 -5.12 -7.59
N ALA A 13 -12.31 -5.51 -7.80
CA ALA A 13 -11.24 -5.26 -6.85
C ALA A 13 -11.07 -3.75 -6.56
N HIS A 14 -11.12 -2.88 -7.57
CA HIS A 14 -11.04 -1.43 -7.36
C HIS A 14 -12.24 -0.89 -6.56
N LEU A 15 -13.45 -1.40 -6.80
CA LEU A 15 -14.64 -1.03 -6.02
C LEU A 15 -14.52 -1.46 -4.55
N LEU A 16 -14.03 -2.67 -4.31
CA LEU A 16 -13.76 -3.15 -2.96
C LEU A 16 -12.68 -2.31 -2.26
N HIS A 17 -11.60 -1.97 -2.98
CA HIS A 17 -10.55 -1.10 -2.44
C HIS A 17 -11.08 0.28 -2.06
N ALA A 18 -11.94 0.89 -2.89
CA ALA A 18 -12.58 2.16 -2.55
C ALA A 18 -13.48 2.04 -1.31
N ALA A 19 -14.19 0.92 -1.15
CA ALA A 19 -15.04 0.66 0.02
C ALA A 19 -14.26 0.45 1.34
N LEU A 20 -12.93 0.25 1.29
CA LEU A 20 -12.10 0.11 2.50
C LEU A 20 -11.79 1.44 3.19
N GLU A 21 -12.04 2.59 2.55
CA GLU A 21 -11.68 3.91 3.08
C GLU A 21 -12.17 4.15 4.53
N PRO A 22 -13.45 3.90 4.89
CA PRO A 22 -13.92 4.08 6.27
C PRO A 22 -13.24 3.14 7.28
N LEU A 23 -12.83 1.95 6.85
CA LEU A 23 -12.12 1.01 7.73
C LEU A 23 -10.72 1.54 8.04
N LEU A 24 -10.01 2.04 7.04
CA LEU A 24 -8.68 2.61 7.21
C LEU A 24 -8.71 3.89 8.07
N GLU A 25 -9.76 4.71 7.93
CA GLU A 25 -9.99 5.87 8.81
C GLU A 25 -10.25 5.48 10.25
N GLY A 26 -11.02 4.41 10.48
CA GLY A 26 -11.39 3.93 11.81
C GLY A 26 -10.32 3.10 12.53
N LEU A 27 -9.19 2.80 11.89
CA LEU A 27 -8.13 2.00 12.50
C LEU A 27 -7.52 2.70 13.73
N THR A 28 -7.61 2.05 14.88
CA THR A 28 -7.12 2.56 16.17
C THR A 28 -5.71 2.10 16.52
N VAL A 29 -5.10 1.27 15.67
CA VAL A 29 -3.75 0.70 15.89
C VAL A 29 -2.76 1.25 14.87
N PRO A 30 -1.46 1.40 15.24
CA PRO A 30 -0.45 1.85 14.30
C PRO A 30 -0.33 0.92 13.09
N LEU A 31 -0.28 1.50 11.89
CA LEU A 31 -0.11 0.78 10.62
C LEU A 31 1.04 1.39 9.83
N ARG A 32 1.90 0.53 9.26
CA ARG A 32 3.07 0.95 8.47
C ARG A 32 2.99 0.40 7.06
N TYR A 33 2.98 1.30 6.08
CA TYR A 33 3.06 0.96 4.66
C TYR A 33 4.51 0.99 4.18
N VAL A 34 4.86 -0.01 3.38
CA VAL A 34 6.03 0.01 2.50
C VAL A 34 5.51 -0.06 1.07
N VAL A 35 5.71 1.00 0.30
CA VAL A 35 5.08 1.15 -1.02
C VAL A 35 6.12 1.07 -2.15
N ALA A 36 5.84 0.21 -3.12
CA ALA A 36 6.58 0.13 -4.37
C ALA A 36 6.12 1.23 -5.33
N SER A 37 7.06 1.90 -6.01
CA SER A 37 6.81 2.88 -7.07
C SER A 37 7.35 2.45 -8.44
N GLY A 38 8.05 1.32 -8.53
CA GLY A 38 8.50 0.78 -9.81
C GLY A 38 7.33 0.32 -10.67
N GLU A 39 7.41 0.59 -11.97
CA GLU A 39 6.43 0.08 -12.94
C GLU A 39 6.47 -1.45 -13.00
N GLY A 40 5.29 -2.06 -13.12
CA GLY A 40 5.12 -3.49 -13.32
C GLY A 40 4.40 -3.78 -14.64
N LEU A 41 4.19 -5.06 -14.95
CA LEU A 41 3.48 -5.47 -16.16
C LEU A 41 2.09 -4.82 -16.23
N GLY A 42 1.81 -4.11 -17.33
CA GLY A 42 0.52 -3.45 -17.56
C GLY A 42 0.33 -2.10 -16.86
N SER A 43 1.39 -1.55 -16.27
CA SER A 43 1.43 -0.18 -15.75
C SER A 43 2.22 0.72 -16.68
N GLU A 44 1.75 1.95 -16.89
CA GLU A 44 2.45 2.97 -17.67
C GLU A 44 2.26 4.34 -17.03
N ASN A 45 3.08 5.33 -17.43
CA ASN A 45 2.85 6.76 -17.16
C ASN A 45 2.60 7.08 -15.67
N ASP A 46 3.45 6.56 -14.78
CA ASP A 46 3.37 6.81 -13.33
C ASP A 46 2.04 6.34 -12.67
N GLN A 47 1.28 5.43 -13.29
CA GLN A 47 0.04 4.92 -12.70
C GLN A 47 0.22 4.33 -11.29
N GLN A 48 1.36 3.70 -11.02
CA GLN A 48 1.68 3.21 -9.67
C GLN A 48 1.79 4.37 -8.67
N GLU A 49 2.41 5.47 -9.06
CA GLU A 49 2.54 6.65 -8.23
C GLU A 49 1.18 7.29 -7.94
N GLN A 50 0.33 7.40 -8.96
CA GLN A 50 -1.03 7.91 -8.81
C GLN A 50 -1.82 7.04 -7.83
N MET A 51 -1.70 5.71 -7.93
CA MET A 51 -2.29 4.79 -6.96
C MET A 51 -1.74 5.04 -5.53
N ARG A 52 -0.44 5.28 -5.33
CA ARG A 52 0.10 5.55 -3.98
C ARG A 52 -0.43 6.84 -3.35
N ARG A 53 -0.66 7.88 -4.16
CA ARG A 53 -1.26 9.15 -3.68
C ARG A 53 -2.67 8.97 -3.12
N THR A 54 -3.38 7.90 -3.46
CA THR A 54 -4.69 7.60 -2.86
C THR A 54 -4.64 7.37 -1.35
N LEU A 55 -3.46 7.09 -0.78
CA LEU A 55 -3.28 6.97 0.66
C LEU A 55 -3.25 8.34 1.38
N ASP A 56 -2.94 9.44 0.69
CA ASP A 56 -2.73 10.74 1.32
C ASP A 56 -3.97 11.29 2.05
N PRO A 57 -5.19 11.26 1.46
CA PRO A 57 -6.38 11.72 2.16
C PRO A 57 -6.69 10.91 3.43
N VAL A 58 -6.48 9.59 3.37
CA VAL A 58 -6.76 8.69 4.50
C VAL A 58 -5.73 8.90 5.63
N ARG A 59 -4.45 9.06 5.28
CA ARG A 59 -3.37 9.37 6.25
C ARG A 59 -3.55 10.74 6.90
N ALA A 60 -4.08 11.71 6.15
CA ALA A 60 -4.39 13.03 6.71
C ALA A 60 -5.51 12.95 7.76
N ARG A 61 -6.42 11.98 7.64
CA ARG A 61 -7.54 11.76 8.57
C ARG A 61 -7.23 10.78 9.69
N ASN A 62 -6.27 9.87 9.51
CA ASN A 62 -5.86 8.91 10.53
C ASN A 62 -4.32 8.91 10.77
N PRO A 63 -3.84 9.49 11.89
CA PRO A 63 -2.41 9.58 12.19
C PRO A 63 -1.75 8.23 12.54
N ASN A 64 -2.54 7.16 12.72
CA ASN A 64 -1.99 5.82 12.91
C ASN A 64 -1.35 5.27 11.63
N LEU A 65 -1.71 5.79 10.46
CA LEU A 65 -1.26 5.30 9.16
C LEU A 65 -0.04 6.10 8.68
N THR A 66 1.10 5.40 8.56
CA THR A 66 2.35 5.99 8.10
C THR A 66 2.93 5.20 6.94
N ILE A 67 3.49 5.90 5.94
CA ILE A 67 4.37 5.29 4.94
C ILE A 67 5.78 5.30 5.53
N SER A 68 6.29 4.14 5.95
CA SER A 68 7.66 4.00 6.47
C SER A 68 8.69 4.11 5.36
N ALA A 69 8.38 3.56 4.18
CA ALA A 69 9.27 3.61 3.04
C ALA A 69 8.53 3.60 1.70
N LYS A 70 9.13 4.30 0.74
CA LYS A 70 8.80 4.21 -0.68
C LYS A 70 10.04 3.70 -1.40
N VAL A 71 9.88 2.63 -2.19
CA VAL A 71 11.00 1.92 -2.82
C VAL A 71 10.82 1.83 -4.33
N ALA A 72 11.94 1.77 -5.06
CA ALA A 72 11.96 1.82 -6.52
C ALA A 72 11.57 0.50 -7.20
N SER A 73 11.51 -0.62 -6.48
CA SER A 73 10.99 -1.88 -7.02
C SER A 73 9.48 -1.83 -7.27
N ASP A 74 9.00 -2.82 -8.00
CA ASP A 74 7.58 -3.07 -8.23
C ASP A 74 6.98 -4.01 -7.16
N HIS A 75 5.66 -4.16 -7.18
CA HIS A 75 4.91 -4.98 -6.22
C HIS A 75 5.28 -6.47 -6.23
N GLY A 76 5.76 -7.01 -7.36
CA GLY A 76 6.17 -8.41 -7.49
C GLY A 76 7.60 -8.65 -6.97
N THR A 77 8.45 -7.62 -6.97
CA THR A 77 9.85 -7.72 -6.58
C THR A 77 10.20 -7.05 -5.25
N ILE A 78 9.27 -6.31 -4.63
CA ILE A 78 9.50 -5.56 -3.38
C ILE A 78 10.05 -6.43 -2.24
N VAL A 79 9.51 -7.63 -2.04
CA VAL A 79 10.00 -8.54 -1.00
C VAL A 79 11.41 -9.03 -1.32
N ARG A 80 11.71 -9.34 -2.58
CA ARG A 80 13.03 -9.85 -2.97
C ARG A 80 14.11 -8.77 -2.92
N LYS A 81 13.80 -7.57 -3.37
CA LYS A 81 14.78 -6.47 -3.56
C LYS A 81 14.89 -5.55 -2.36
N ASP A 82 13.78 -5.30 -1.67
CA ASP A 82 13.67 -4.28 -0.63
C ASP A 82 13.22 -4.84 0.72
N PHE A 83 13.53 -6.12 0.98
CA PHE A 83 13.26 -6.77 2.28
C PHE A 83 13.80 -5.97 3.47
N ARG A 84 14.85 -5.18 3.28
CA ARG A 84 15.40 -4.30 4.32
C ARG A 84 14.40 -3.22 4.76
N ALA A 85 13.76 -2.54 3.81
CA ALA A 85 12.73 -1.55 4.10
C ALA A 85 11.53 -2.17 4.83
N ILE A 86 11.14 -3.38 4.45
CA ILE A 86 10.08 -4.15 5.15
C ILE A 86 10.51 -4.47 6.59
N ALA A 87 11.74 -4.96 6.77
CA ALA A 87 12.25 -5.31 8.08
C ALA A 87 12.41 -4.08 9.01
N GLU A 88 12.74 -2.91 8.45
CA GLU A 88 12.81 -1.64 9.17
C GLU A 88 11.42 -1.18 9.61
N ALA A 89 10.45 -1.14 8.69
CA ALA A 89 9.06 -0.81 9.02
C ALA A 89 8.47 -1.74 10.10
N ALA A 90 8.82 -3.04 10.06
CA ALA A 90 8.41 -4.00 11.08
C ALA A 90 9.05 -3.69 12.46
N ARG A 91 10.32 -3.28 12.48
CA ARG A 91 11.00 -2.86 13.73
C ARG A 91 10.43 -1.57 14.28
N GLU A 92 10.13 -0.60 13.42
CA GLU A 92 9.44 0.65 13.79
C GLU A 92 8.09 0.35 14.44
N LEU A 93 7.27 -0.50 13.80
CA LEU A 93 5.98 -0.89 14.33
C LEU A 93 6.12 -1.58 15.69
N ALA A 94 7.06 -2.50 15.82
CA ALA A 94 7.31 -3.22 17.07
C ALA A 94 7.78 -2.31 18.21
N ALA A 95 8.51 -1.21 17.91
CA ALA A 95 8.92 -0.24 18.91
C ALA A 95 7.72 0.50 19.50
N LEU A 96 6.80 0.96 18.65
CA LEU A 96 5.59 1.68 19.08
C LEU A 96 4.70 0.84 19.99
N THR A 97 4.56 -0.46 19.68
CA THR A 97 3.75 -1.38 20.49
C THR A 97 4.38 -1.72 21.84
N ARG A 98 5.70 -1.52 22.02
CA ARG A 98 6.37 -1.74 23.31
C ARG A 98 6.29 -0.51 24.23
N GLU A 99 6.01 0.65 23.67
CA GLU A 99 5.89 1.92 24.39
C GLU A 99 4.44 2.26 24.78
N SER A 100 3.46 1.48 24.28
CA SER A 100 2.01 1.60 24.58
C SER A 100 1.59 0.70 25.72
#